data_AF-A0A929FDW5-F1
#
_entry.id   AF-A0A929FDW5-F1
#
_cell.length_a   1.000
_cell.length_b   1.000
_cell.length_c   1.000
_cell.angle_alpha   90.00
_cell.angle_beta   90.00
_cell.angle_gamma   90.00
#
_symmetry.space_group_name_H-M   'P 1'
#
loop_
_entity.id
_entity.type
_entity.pdbx_description
1 polymer ?
#
loop_
_entity_poly.entity_id
_entity_poly.type
_entity_poly.pdbx_seq_one_letter_code
_entity_poly.pdbx_strand_id
1 'polypeptide(L)' 'MARTRLAKSILDAAWGQFLEMGAFKAEKAGKLTIAENPSGTSIDCSDYGTAVPKTLAV' A
#
# COMPACT_ATOMS: atom_id res chain seq x y z
N MET A 1 10.50 1.93 9.25
CA MET A 1 9.25 1.32 9.77
C MET A 1 9.01 1.84 11.18
N ALA A 2 7.76 2.08 11.58
CA ALA A 2 7.39 2.69 12.86
C ALA A 2 8.14 2.08 14.06
N ARG A 3 8.78 2.92 14.87
CA ARG A 3 9.67 2.49 15.98
C ARG A 3 8.93 2.21 17.29
N THR A 4 7.64 2.58 17.36
CA THR A 4 6.78 2.42 18.54
C THR A 4 5.40 1.94 18.13
N ARG A 5 4.67 1.32 19.07
CA ARG A 5 3.31 0.80 18.83
C ARG A 5 2.31 1.90 18.44
N LEU A 6 2.42 3.07 19.06
CA LEU A 6 1.59 4.22 18.73
C LEU A 6 1.86 4.71 17.30
N ALA A 7 3.13 4.84 16.92
CA ALA A 7 3.50 5.25 15.57
C ALA A 7 3.00 4.25 14.51
N LYS A 8 2.95 2.96 14.83
CA LYS A 8 2.36 1.94 13.95
C LYS A 8 0.85 2.16 13.80
N SER A 9 0.11 2.32 14.90
CA SER A 9 -1.34 2.56 14.87
C SER A 9 -1.72 3.81 14.08
N ILE A 10 -0.97 4.90 14.27
CA ILE A 10 -1.16 6.14 13.51
C ILE A 10 -0.92 5.91 12.02
N LEU A 11 0.15 5.19 11.67
CA LEU A 11 0.47 4.90 10.27
C LEU A 11 -0.61 4.01 9.62
N ASP A 12 -1.10 3.00 10.33
CA ASP A 12 -2.16 2.11 9.86
C ASP A 12 -3.48 2.89 9.66
N ALA A 13 -3.79 3.87 10.51
CA ALA A 13 -4.97 4.73 10.37
C ALA A 13 -4.82 5.81 9.25
N ALA A 14 -3.60 6.21 8.91
CA ALA A 14 -3.33 7.28 7.95
C ALA A 14 -3.53 6.89 6.47
N TRP A 15 -3.69 5.59 6.17
CA TRP A 15 -3.84 5.11 4.79
C TRP A 15 -5.04 5.69 4.05
N GLY A 16 -6.17 5.93 4.73
CA GLY A 16 -7.33 6.59 4.11
C GLY A 16 -7.01 7.99 3.61
N GLN A 17 -6.36 8.80 4.45
CA GLN A 17 -5.91 10.15 4.09
C GLN A 17 -4.88 10.15 2.96
N PHE A 18 -3.99 9.16 2.93
CA PHE A 18 -3.03 8.99 1.84
C PHE A 18 -3.72 8.77 0.47
N LEU A 19 -4.76 7.94 0.43
CA LEU A 19 -5.54 7.69 -0.79
C LEU A 19 -6.26 8.95 -1.28
N GLU A 20 -6.88 9.71 -0.37
CA GLU A 20 -7.57 10.98 -0.68
C GLU A 20 -6.62 12.02 -1.28
N MET A 21 -5.42 12.17 -0.70
CA MET A 21 -4.39 13.08 -1.25
C MET A 21 -3.96 12.66 -2.65
N GLY A 22 -3.83 11.35 -2.90
CA GLY A 22 -3.52 10.79 -4.22
C GLY A 22 -4.61 11.10 -5.24
N ALA A 23 -5.88 10.90 -4.89
CA ALA A 23 -7.03 11.23 -5.73
C ALA A 23 -7.04 12.72 -6.10
N PHE A 24 -6.89 13.61 -5.12
CA PHE A 24 -6.82 15.06 -5.36
C PHE A 24 -5.69 15.46 -6.32
N LYS A 25 -4.52 14.83 -6.21
CA LYS A 25 -3.39 15.09 -7.10
C LYS A 25 -3.60 14.53 -8.50
N ALA A 26 -4.23 13.36 -8.61
CA ALA A 26 -4.58 12.75 -9.89
C ALA A 26 -5.62 13.61 -10.63
N GLU A 27 -6.68 14.06 -9.95
CA GLU A 27 -7.71 14.95 -10.52
C GLU A 27 -7.11 16.23 -11.09
N LYS A 28 -6.19 16.87 -10.34
CA LYS A 28 -5.46 18.06 -10.81
C LYS A 28 -4.64 17.83 -12.07
N ALA A 29 -4.22 16.59 -12.33
CA ALA A 29 -3.49 16.20 -13.53
C ALA A 29 -4.41 15.65 -14.64
N GLY A 30 -5.73 15.68 -14.47
CA GLY A 30 -6.69 15.06 -15.39
C GLY A 30 -6.62 13.52 -15.39
N LYS A 31 -6.20 12.92 -14.27
CA LYS A 31 -6.05 11.48 -14.07
C LYS A 31 -7.03 10.97 -13.00
N LEU A 32 -7.15 9.64 -12.90
CA LEU A 32 -7.94 8.95 -11.89
C LEU A 32 -7.04 8.06 -11.03
N THR A 33 -7.36 7.96 -9.74
CA THR A 33 -6.76 6.98 -8.82
C THR A 33 -7.74 5.84 -8.59
N ILE A 34 -7.27 4.59 -8.64
CA ILE A 34 -8.07 3.39 -8.41
C ILE A 34 -7.49 2.66 -7.19
N ALA A 35 -8.35 2.34 -6.23
CA ALA A 35 -7.97 1.55 -5.07
C ALA A 35 -8.08 0.06 -5.42
N GLU A 36 -6.96 -0.65 -5.35
CA GLU A 36 -6.88 -2.09 -5.60
C GLU A 36 -6.76 -2.87 -4.30
N ASN A 37 -7.14 -4.15 -4.31
CA ASN A 37 -6.94 -5.04 -3.17
C ASN A 37 -5.43 -5.27 -2.96
N PRO A 38 -4.83 -4.84 -1.83
CA PRO A 38 -3.40 -4.99 -1.60
C PRO A 38 -2.98 -6.42 -1.24
N SER A 39 -3.93 -7.31 -0.95
CA SER A 39 -3.65 -8.71 -0.61
C SER A 39 -2.88 -9.40 -1.73
N GLY A 40 -1.82 -10.15 -1.39
CA GLY A 40 -1.04 -10.91 -2.37
C GLY A 40 -0.04 -10.10 -3.20
N THR A 41 -0.24 -8.79 -3.39
CA THR A 41 0.60 -7.92 -4.25
C THR A 41 2.09 -7.90 -3.91
N SER A 42 2.45 -8.19 -2.65
CA SER A 42 3.85 -8.25 -2.23
C SER A 42 4.49 -9.64 -2.41
N ILE A 43 3.71 -10.68 -2.64
CA ILE A 43 4.15 -12.08 -2.74
C ILE A 43 4.07 -12.56 -4.19
N ASP A 44 3.10 -12.05 -4.96
CA ASP A 44 2.94 -12.38 -6.36
C ASP A 44 4.09 -11.78 -7.20
N CYS A 45 4.74 -12.63 -7.99
CA CYS A 45 5.80 -12.20 -8.89
C CYS A 45 5.22 -11.39 -10.05
N SER A 46 5.75 -10.19 -10.31
CA SER A 46 5.33 -9.34 -11.43
C SER A 46 5.56 -9.98 -12.80
N ASP A 47 6.56 -10.87 -12.91
CA ASP A 47 6.93 -11.51 -14.18
C ASP A 47 6.09 -12.76 -14.49
N TYR A 48 5.66 -13.48 -13.46
CA TYR A 48 5.06 -14.82 -13.61
C TYR A 48 3.66 -14.95 -12.98
N GLY A 49 3.20 -13.98 -12.19
CA GLY A 49 1.89 -14.01 -11.51
C GLY A 49 1.76 -15.10 -10.44
N THR A 50 2.85 -15.79 -10.11
CA THR A 50 2.87 -16.86 -9.10
C THR A 50 3.32 -16.31 -7.75
N ALA A 51 2.70 -16.79 -6.67
CA ALA A 51 3.12 -16.48 -5.31
C ALA A 51 4.54 -17.01 -5.03
N VAL A 52 5.44 -16.13 -4.59
CA VAL A 52 6.80 -16.45 -4.15
C VAL A 52 6.88 -16.30 -2.62
N PRO A 53 6.74 -17.39 -1.85
CA PRO A 53 6.72 -17.32 -0.39
C PRO A 53 8.00 -16.68 0.14
N LYS A 54 7.86 -15.58 0.87
CA LYS A 54 8.99 -14.93 1.55
C LYS A 54 9.06 -15.43 2.98
N THR A 55 10.19 -15.99 3.36
CA THR A 55 10.48 -16.29 4.76
C THR A 55 10.71 -14.99 5.52
N LEU A 56 10.01 -14.80 6.64
CA LEU A 56 10.31 -13.70 7.55
C LEU A 56 11.68 -13.98 8.18
N ALA A 57 12.64 -13.08 7.97
CA ALA A 57 13.88 -13.12 8.73
C ALA A 57 13.54 -12.84 10.20
N VAL A 58 13.98 -13.74 11.08
CA VAL A 58 13.93 -13.57 12.54
C VAL A 58 15.05 -12.64 13.00
#